data_AF-A0A914VBB1-F1
#
_entry.id   AF-A0A914VBB1-F1
#
_cell.length_a   1.000
_cell.length_b   1.000
_cell.length_c   1.000
_cell.angle_alpha   90.00
_cell.angle_beta   90.00
_cell.angle_gamma   90.00
#
_symmetry.space_group_name_H-M   'P 1'
#
loop_
_entity.id
_entity.type
_entity.pdbx_description
1 polymer ?
#
loop_
_entity_poly.entity_id
_entity_poly.type
_entity_poly.pdbx_seq_one_letter_code
_entity_poly.pdbx_strand_id
1 'polypeptide(L)'
;MDKLKQEAIKSHYAKLVECMDPLRVMDHLAKLLSLEDMELIRKSQFISQERTRELITIILRKNEELRPFELLIKALEETDINHETMANTILNTYVCLLFDRSKRWQIKNMTMVLLFLRKSQKLCFLILEK
;
A
#
# COMPACT_ATOMS: atom_id res chain seq x y z
N MET A 1 -8.34 3.44 0.49
CA MET A 1 -7.36 2.39 0.19
C MET A 1 -6.95 1.61 1.44
N ASP A 2 -6.69 0.29 1.37
CA ASP A 2 -6.15 -0.50 2.50
C ASP A 2 -4.76 -0.01 2.99
N LYS A 3 -4.46 -0.21 4.29
CA LYS A 3 -3.22 0.27 4.92
C LYS A 3 -1.96 -0.34 4.31
N LEU A 4 -1.95 -1.63 3.98
CA LEU A 4 -0.75 -2.27 3.42
C LEU A 4 -0.46 -1.78 2.00
N LYS A 5 -1.51 -1.55 1.21
CA LYS A 5 -1.41 -0.94 -0.13
C LYS A 5 -0.85 0.48 -0.03
N GLN A 6 -1.36 1.29 0.90
CA GLN A 6 -0.84 2.63 1.15
C GLN A 6 0.63 2.60 1.61
N GLU A 7 0.99 1.67 2.48
CA GLU A 7 2.36 1.51 2.99
C GLU A 7 3.32 1.11 1.87
N ALA A 8 2.92 0.21 0.98
CA ALA A 8 3.71 -0.15 -0.19
C ALA A 8 4.01 1.06 -1.08
N ILE A 9 3.01 1.89 -1.40
CA ILE A 9 3.21 3.12 -2.18
C ILE A 9 4.12 4.10 -1.43
N LYS A 10 3.86 4.32 -0.14
CA LYS A 10 4.63 5.26 0.70
C LYS A 10 6.10 4.86 0.85
N SER A 11 6.39 3.56 0.86
CA SER A 11 7.76 3.02 0.90
C SER A 11 8.59 3.45 -0.31
N HIS A 12 7.94 3.73 -1.44
CA HIS A 12 8.58 4.14 -2.70
C HIS A 12 8.31 5.60 -3.05
N TYR A 13 7.77 6.39 -2.12
CA TYR A 13 7.31 7.75 -2.39
C TYR A 13 8.42 8.66 -2.93
N ALA A 14 9.62 8.62 -2.34
CA ALA A 14 10.73 9.45 -2.79
C ALA A 14 11.12 9.15 -4.25
N LYS A 15 11.20 7.85 -4.60
CA LYS A 15 11.54 7.39 -5.95
C LYS A 15 10.45 7.71 -6.97
N LEU A 16 9.19 7.58 -6.57
CA LEU A 16 8.05 8.02 -7.39
C LEU A 16 8.17 9.52 -7.70
N VAL A 17 8.37 10.35 -6.67
CA VAL A 17 8.49 11.81 -6.82
C VAL A 17 9.66 12.20 -7.73
N GLU A 18 10.79 11.49 -7.65
CA GLU A 18 11.98 11.80 -8.44
C GLU A 18 11.86 11.37 -9.91
N CYS A 19 11.30 10.19 -10.18
CA CYS A 19 11.44 9.54 -11.49
C CYS A 19 10.13 9.43 -12.28
N MET A 20 8.97 9.59 -11.66
CA MET A 20 7.68 9.41 -12.33
C MET A 20 7.32 10.66 -13.14
N ASP A 21 6.85 10.47 -14.38
CA ASP A 21 6.19 11.52 -15.14
C ASP A 21 4.68 11.49 -14.84
N PRO A 22 4.17 12.43 -14.04
CA PRO A 22 2.79 12.40 -13.59
C PRO A 22 1.80 12.66 -14.71
N LEU A 23 2.18 13.37 -15.78
CA LEU A 23 1.25 13.66 -16.88
C LEU A 23 1.00 12.40 -17.71
N ARG A 24 2.07 11.66 -18.04
CA ARG A 24 1.95 10.40 -18.77
C ARG A 24 1.17 9.37 -17.96
N VAL A 25 1.48 9.21 -16.68
CA VAL A 25 0.76 8.26 -15.80
C VAL A 25 -0.71 8.68 -15.61
N MET A 26 -0.99 9.99 -15.52
CA MET A 26 -2.35 10.51 -15.36
C MET A 26 -3.26 10.16 -16.55
N ASP A 27 -2.74 10.13 -17.77
CA ASP A 27 -3.54 9.76 -18.95
C ASP A 27 -4.08 8.31 -18.85
N HIS A 28 -3.29 7.40 -18.26
CA HIS A 28 -3.72 6.04 -17.95
C HIS A 28 -4.67 5.94 -16.73
N LEU A 29 -4.71 6.98 -15.89
CA LEU A 29 -5.55 7.07 -14.69
C LEU A 29 -6.86 7.85 -14.89
N ALA A 30 -7.23 8.20 -16.13
CA ALA A 30 -8.45 8.97 -16.41
C ALA A 30 -9.75 8.34 -15.84
N LYS A 31 -9.78 7.01 -15.65
CA LYS A 31 -10.92 6.31 -15.02
C LYS A 31 -11.01 6.50 -13.51
N LEU A 32 -9.91 6.89 -12.86
CA LEU A 32 -9.79 7.05 -11.41
C LEU A 32 -9.93 8.51 -10.96
N LEU A 33 -9.49 9.44 -11.82
CA LEU A 33 -9.40 10.86 -11.52
C LEU A 33 -10.63 11.60 -12.05
N SER A 34 -11.18 12.51 -11.24
CA SER A 34 -12.19 13.44 -11.73
C SER A 34 -11.55 14.47 -12.67
N LEU A 35 -12.39 15.20 -13.41
CA LEU A 35 -11.92 16.31 -14.23
C LEU A 35 -11.22 17.38 -13.37
N GLU A 36 -11.74 17.62 -12.16
CA GLU A 36 -11.18 18.54 -11.18
C GLU A 36 -9.80 18.07 -10.68
N ASP A 37 -9.64 16.77 -10.39
CA ASP A 37 -8.36 16.19 -9.96
C ASP A 37 -7.28 16.38 -11.05
N MET A 38 -7.63 16.09 -12.31
CA MET A 38 -6.72 16.24 -13.43
C MET A 38 -6.35 17.71 -13.66
N GLU A 39 -7.31 18.62 -13.50
CA GLU A 39 -7.08 20.04 -13.65
C GLU A 39 -6.19 20.60 -12.52
N LEU A 40 -6.37 20.12 -11.28
CA LEU A 40 -5.51 20.45 -10.15
C LEU A 40 -4.05 20.05 -10.41
N ILE A 41 -3.83 18.81 -10.88
CA ILE A 41 -2.49 18.30 -11.22
C ILE A 41 -1.88 19.13 -12.37
N ARG A 42 -2.66 19.45 -13.42
CA ARG A 42 -2.20 20.25 -14.57
C ARG A 42 -1.88 21.70 -14.20
N LYS A 43 -2.66 22.31 -13.30
CA LYS A 43 -2.51 23.70 -12.83
C LYS A 43 -1.34 23.90 -11.88
N SER A 44 -0.78 22.84 -11.31
CA SER A 44 0.46 22.92 -10.54
C SER A 44 1.57 23.55 -11.41
N GLN A 45 1.91 24.80 -11.08
CA GLN A 45 2.82 25.67 -11.82
C GLN A 45 4.30 25.28 -11.64
N PHE A 46 4.61 24.30 -10.79
CA PHE A 46 5.97 23.93 -10.41
C PHE A 46 6.30 22.47 -10.75
N ILE A 47 7.60 22.26 -11.03
CA ILE A 47 8.41 21.05 -11.27
C ILE A 47 7.64 19.71 -11.19
N SER A 48 7.86 18.81 -12.15
CA SER A 48 7.32 17.43 -12.24
C SER A 48 7.08 16.73 -10.88
N GLN A 49 8.02 16.90 -9.95
CA GLN A 49 7.95 16.37 -8.58
C GLN A 49 6.67 16.78 -7.82
N GLU A 50 6.25 18.04 -7.88
CA GLU A 50 5.09 18.54 -7.14
C GLU A 50 3.78 17.96 -7.69
N ARG A 51 3.67 17.86 -9.02
CA ARG A 51 2.58 17.15 -9.70
C ARG A 51 2.51 15.68 -9.29
N THR A 52 3.67 15.03 -9.17
CA THR A 52 3.73 13.65 -8.68
C THR A 52 3.25 13.52 -7.23
N ARG A 53 3.67 14.44 -6.34
CA ARG A 53 3.20 14.45 -4.95
C ARG A 53 1.68 14.60 -4.88
N GLU A 54 1.12 15.51 -5.67
CA GLU A 54 -0.32 15.74 -5.71
C GLU A 54 -1.07 14.51 -6.23
N LEU A 55 -0.62 13.95 -7.36
CA LEU A 55 -1.22 12.74 -7.93
C LEU A 55 -1.21 11.57 -6.95
N ILE A 56 -0.08 11.29 -6.28
CA ILE A 56 0.00 10.22 -5.28
C ILE A 56 -0.93 10.51 -4.11
N THR A 57 -0.99 11.78 -3.66
CA THR A 57 -1.86 12.18 -2.56
C THR A 57 -3.34 11.94 -2.88
N ILE A 58 -3.76 12.28 -4.10
CA ILE A 58 -5.12 12.01 -4.59
C ILE A 58 -5.39 10.51 -4.60
N ILE A 59 -4.50 9.71 -5.20
CA ILE A 59 -4.64 8.25 -5.30
C ILE A 59 -4.78 7.59 -3.91
N LEU A 60 -3.94 7.99 -2.95
CA LEU A 60 -3.96 7.44 -1.59
C LEU A 60 -5.28 7.73 -0.84
N ARG A 61 -5.95 8.84 -1.18
CA ARG A 61 -7.22 9.28 -0.59
C ARG A 61 -8.45 8.65 -1.25
N LYS A 62 -8.32 8.02 -2.43
CA LYS A 62 -9.46 7.39 -3.13
C LYS A 62 -10.03 6.20 -2.34
N ASN A 63 -11.35 6.01 -2.52
CA ASN A 63 -12.08 4.88 -1.96
C ASN A 63 -11.50 3.55 -2.49
N GLU A 64 -11.40 2.54 -1.63
CA GLU A 64 -10.88 1.21 -1.99
C GLU A 64 -11.75 0.52 -3.05
N GLU A 65 -13.05 0.79 -3.09
CA GLU A 65 -13.98 0.23 -4.09
C GLU A 65 -13.59 0.60 -5.53
N LEU A 66 -12.93 1.75 -5.71
CA LEU A 66 -12.40 2.19 -7.00
C LEU A 66 -11.10 1.50 -7.39
N ARG A 67 -10.57 0.60 -6.54
CA ARG A 67 -9.32 -0.14 -6.73
C ARG A 67 -8.13 0.75 -7.12
N PRO A 68 -7.88 1.85 -6.37
CA PRO A 68 -6.89 2.87 -6.74
C PRO A 68 -5.46 2.33 -6.83
N PHE A 69 -5.12 1.32 -6.01
CA PHE A 69 -3.79 0.71 -6.02
C PHE A 69 -3.56 -0.06 -7.32
N GLU A 70 -4.50 -0.93 -7.69
CA GLU A 70 -4.43 -1.74 -8.90
C GLU A 70 -4.42 -0.88 -10.17
N LEU A 71 -5.18 0.21 -10.18
CA LEU A 71 -5.17 1.16 -11.28
C LEU A 71 -3.85 1.92 -11.38
N LEU A 72 -3.23 2.29 -10.25
CA LEU A 72 -1.90 2.90 -10.25
C LEU A 72 -0.84 1.92 -10.81
N ILE A 73 -0.82 0.67 -10.34
CA ILE A 73 0.11 -0.35 -10.83
C ILE A 73 -0.03 -0.52 -12.34
N LYS A 74 -1.27 -0.70 -12.81
CA LYS A 74 -1.57 -0.84 -14.24
C LYS A 74 -1.16 0.40 -15.05
N ALA A 75 -1.42 1.61 -14.54
CA ALA A 75 -1.05 2.84 -15.21
C ALA A 75 0.48 2.97 -15.35
N LEU A 76 1.24 2.57 -14.33
CA LEU A 76 2.69 2.55 -14.38
C LEU A 76 3.22 1.51 -15.38
N GLU A 77 2.63 0.30 -15.41
CA GLU A 77 2.97 -0.75 -16.39
C GLU A 77 2.71 -0.31 -17.83
N GLU A 78 1.61 0.43 -18.08
CA GLU A 78 1.25 0.89 -19.42
C GLU A 78 2.03 2.13 -19.90
N THR A 79 2.78 2.80 -19.01
CA THR A 79 3.48 4.05 -19.35
C THR A 79 4.78 3.81 -20.12
N ASP A 80 5.74 3.09 -19.53
CA ASP A 80 6.99 2.61 -20.17
C ASP A 80 7.73 1.62 -19.25
N ILE A 81 8.84 1.04 -19.75
CA ILE A 81 9.65 0.02 -19.07
C ILE A 81 10.19 0.49 -17.70
N ASN A 82 10.52 1.77 -17.54
CA ASN A 82 11.02 2.29 -16.27
C ASN A 82 9.90 2.35 -15.23
N HIS A 83 8.71 2.79 -15.64
CA HIS A 83 7.53 2.82 -14.79
C HIS A 83 7.02 1.41 -14.48
N GLU A 84 7.09 0.47 -15.42
CA GLU A 84 6.78 -0.95 -15.21
C GLU A 84 7.67 -1.56 -14.12
N THR A 85 8.98 -1.29 -14.16
CA THR A 85 9.92 -1.75 -13.13
C THR A 85 9.56 -1.18 -11.75
N MET A 86 9.09 0.07 -11.71
CA MET A 86 8.60 0.70 -10.48
C MET A 86 7.33 0.04 -9.97
N ALA A 87 6.37 -0.24 -10.86
CA ALA A 87 5.13 -0.95 -10.55
C ALA A 87 5.42 -2.31 -9.92
N ASN A 88 6.29 -3.09 -10.55
CA ASN A 88 6.76 -4.39 -10.04
C ASN A 88 7.39 -4.28 -8.66
N THR A 89 8.20 -3.25 -8.42
CA THR A 89 8.84 -3.02 -7.11
C THR A 89 7.82 -2.72 -6.01
N ILE A 90 6.82 -1.87 -6.31
CA ILE A 90 5.73 -1.53 -5.39
C ILE A 90 4.87 -2.76 -5.10
N LEU A 91 4.50 -3.52 -6.14
CA LEU A 91 3.71 -4.73 -6.01
C LEU A 91 4.43 -5.80 -5.17
N ASN A 92 5.72 -6.02 -5.42
CA ASN A 92 6.54 -6.94 -4.62
C ASN A 92 6.60 -6.52 -3.15
N THR A 93 6.72 -5.22 -2.88
CA THR A 93 6.70 -4.69 -1.51
C THR A 93 5.37 -4.98 -0.82
N TYR A 94 4.26 -4.77 -1.53
CA TYR A 94 2.94 -5.12 -1.01
C TYR A 94 2.81 -6.61 -0.69
N VAL A 95 3.28 -7.48 -1.59
CA VAL A 95 3.29 -8.94 -1.37
C VAL A 95 4.11 -9.30 -0.14
N CYS A 96 5.31 -8.74 0.03
CA CYS A 96 6.15 -8.95 1.22
C CYS A 96 5.44 -8.51 2.51
N LEU A 97 4.79 -7.35 2.51
CA LEU A 97 4.03 -6.84 3.66
C LEU A 97 2.86 -7.76 4.03
N LEU A 98 2.17 -8.35 3.04
CA LEU A 98 1.14 -9.37 3.28
C LEU A 98 1.72 -10.63 3.96
N PHE A 99 2.86 -11.11 3.48
CA PHE A 99 3.54 -12.27 4.06
C PHE A 99 4.04 -12.03 5.49
N ASP A 100 4.56 -10.84 5.79
CA ASP A 100 5.01 -10.51 7.14
C ASP A 100 3.84 -10.41 8.12
N ARG A 101 2.71 -9.85 7.69
CA ARG A 101 1.51 -9.75 8.52
C ARG A 101 0.94 -11.14 8.83
N SER A 102 0.97 -12.06 7.88
CA SER A 102 0.48 -13.43 8.09
C SER A 102 1.36 -14.20 9.08
N LYS A 103 2.70 -14.08 8.98
CA LYS A 103 3.64 -14.66 9.96
C LYS A 103 3.46 -14.08 11.36
N ARG A 104 3.35 -12.75 11.49
CA ARG A 104 3.11 -12.11 12.80
C ARG A 104 1.80 -12.55 13.43
N TRP A 105 0.75 -12.73 12.62
CA TRP A 105 -0.54 -13.24 13.10
C TRP A 105 -0.42 -14.68 13.61
N GLN A 106 0.25 -15.56 12.86
CA GLN A 106 0.52 -16.94 13.29
C GLN A 106 1.31 -16.99 14.61
N ILE A 107 2.38 -16.21 14.74
CA ILE A 107 3.19 -16.15 15.97
C ILE A 107 2.35 -15.65 17.15
N LYS A 108 1.55 -14.58 16.96
CA LYS A 108 0.71 -14.02 18.03
C LYS A 108 -0.32 -15.02 18.52
N ASN A 109 -0.98 -15.75 17.62
CA ASN A 109 -1.94 -16.79 17.99
C ASN A 109 -1.26 -17.95 18.71
N MET A 110 -0.09 -18.38 18.24
CA MET A 110 0.67 -19.45 18.90
C MET A 110 1.10 -19.05 20.31
N THR A 111 1.56 -17.82 20.52
CA THR A 111 1.87 -17.29 21.86
C THR A 111 0.63 -17.20 22.75
N MET A 112 -0.53 -16.78 22.23
CA MET A 112 -1.78 -16.77 23.00
C MET A 112 -2.22 -18.17 23.41
N VAL A 113 -2.11 -19.16 22.52
CA VAL A 113 -2.40 -20.57 22.83
C VAL A 113 -1.46 -21.10 23.91
N LEU A 114 -0.15 -20.83 23.81
CA LEU A 114 0.83 -21.23 24.82
C LEU A 114 0.57 -20.56 26.19
N LEU A 115 0.18 -19.28 26.20
CA LEU A 115 -0.19 -18.56 27.43
C LEU A 115 -1.47 -19.12 28.05
N PHE A 116 -2.47 -19.48 27.22
CA PHE A 116 -3.69 -20.12 27.68
C PHE A 116 -3.41 -21.49 28.30
N LEU A 117 -2.65 -22.35 27.60
CA LEU A 117 -2.25 -23.67 28.12
C LEU A 117 -1.49 -23.57 29.45
N ARG A 118 -0.56 -22.61 29.58
CA ARG A 118 0.15 -22.36 30.85
C ARG A 118 -0.77 -21.94 31.99
N LYS A 119 -1.79 -21.11 31.74
CA LYS A 119 -2.78 -20.72 32.75
C LYS A 119 -3.65 -21.90 33.15
N SER A 120 -4.09 -22.71 32.20
CA SER A 120 -4.90 -23.90 32.46
C SER A 120 -4.14 -24.97 33.26
N GLN A 121 -2.86 -25.18 32.98
CA GLN A 121 -2.01 -26.10 33.76
C GLN A 121 -1.84 -25.65 35.22
N LYS A 122 -1.65 -24.35 35.47
CA LYS A 122 -1.61 -23.81 36.84
C LYS A 122 -2.94 -24.00 37.57
N LEU A 123 -4.07 -23.86 36.87
CA LEU A 123 -5.39 -24.10 37.45
C LEU A 123 -5.58 -25.57 37.84
N CYS A 124 -5.15 -26.51 36.99
CA CYS A 124 -5.22 -27.94 37.29
C CYS A 124 -4.37 -28.33 38.52
N PHE A 125 -3.18 -27.74 38.67
CA PHE A 125 -2.32 -27.99 39.84
C PHE A 125 -2.95 -27.49 41.15
N LEU A 126 -3.57 -26.32 41.14
CA LEU A 126 -4.28 -25.76 42.31
C LEU A 126 -5.53 -26.54 42.73
N ILE A 127 -6.13 -27.31 41.83
CA ILE A 127 -7.31 -28.15 42.10
C ILE A 127 -6.89 -29.51 42.68
N LEU A 128 -5.71 -30.01 42.32
CA LEU A 128 -5.17 -31.30 42.78
C LEU A 128 -4.46 -31.23 44.16
N GLU A 129 -4.12 -30.03 44.65
CA GLU A 129 -3.53 -29.81 45.99
C GLU A 129 -4.58 -29.58 47.10
N LYS A 130 -5.88 -29.81 46.84
CA LYS A 130 -6.96 -29.77 47.85
C LYS A 130 -7.56 -31.15 48.06
#